data_AF-X1CKH7-F1
#
_entry.id   AF-X1CKH7-F1
#
_cell.length_a   1.000
_cell.length_b   1.000
_cell.length_c   1.000
_cell.angle_alpha   90.00
_cell.angle_beta   90.00
_cell.angle_gamma   90.00
#
_symmetry.space_group_name_H-M   'P 1'
#
loop_
_entity.id
_entity.type
_entity.pdbx_description
1 polymer ?
#
loop_
_entity_poly.entity_id
_entity_poly.type
_entity_poly.pdbx_seq_one_letter_code
_entity_poly.pdbx_strand_id
1 'polypeptide(L)'
;MRVERIQDGVERIIFASGPQALKKIQERDQQFSETAQILNTPIENVKHAALTITDELDSSNKKLTRILEEVTKIEAESLLKKANAIENTKLIFIEKEKWDEEEIVMLGSKISKDDAHSISIIILIGKTVRIFVFAGKN
;
A
#
# COMPACT_ATOMS: atom_id res chain seq x y z
N MET A 1 -29.38 18.55 -9.75
CA MET A 1 -29.81 19.43 -8.64
C MET A 1 -28.76 19.35 -7.56
N ARG A 2 -28.28 20.49 -7.06
CA ARG A 2 -27.33 20.55 -5.94
C ARG A 2 -27.80 21.65 -5.00
N VAL A 3 -27.82 21.37 -3.72
CA VAL A 3 -28.11 22.38 -2.69
C VAL A 3 -26.79 22.66 -1.97
N GLU A 4 -26.39 23.91 -1.95
CA GLU A 4 -25.20 24.38 -1.23
C GLU A 4 -25.63 25.33 -0.12
N ARG A 5 -25.22 25.05 1.12
CA ARG A 5 -25.47 25.92 2.27
C ARG A 5 -24.31 26.91 2.36
N ILE A 6 -24.61 28.20 2.14
CA ILE A 6 -23.58 29.25 2.06
C ILE A 6 -23.42 29.97 3.40
N GLN A 7 -24.49 30.06 4.20
CA GLN A 7 -24.51 30.63 5.55
C GLN A 7 -25.66 30.01 6.37
N ASP A 8 -25.68 30.23 7.69
CA ASP A 8 -26.84 29.92 8.52
C ASP A 8 -28.07 30.71 8.05
N GLY A 9 -29.11 29.97 7.68
CA GLY A 9 -30.35 30.51 7.12
C GLY A 9 -30.36 30.76 5.60
N VAL A 10 -29.26 30.51 4.86
CA VAL A 10 -29.21 30.72 3.40
C VAL A 10 -28.77 29.47 2.65
N GLU A 11 -29.66 28.97 1.80
CA GLU A 11 -29.41 27.84 0.88
C GLU A 11 -29.47 28.29 -0.58
N ARG A 12 -28.49 27.85 -1.38
CA ARG A 12 -28.48 28.01 -2.83
C ARG A 12 -28.91 26.72 -3.48
N ILE A 13 -30.01 26.77 -4.23
CA ILE A 13 -30.49 25.64 -5.03
C ILE A 13 -30.02 25.83 -6.47
N ILE A 14 -29.15 24.95 -6.94
CA ILE A 14 -28.69 24.91 -8.32
C ILE A 14 -29.50 23.85 -9.07
N PHE A 15 -30.31 24.30 -10.02
CA PHE A 15 -31.14 23.45 -10.86
C PHE A 15 -30.97 23.82 -12.34
N ALA A 16 -31.17 22.82 -13.21
CA ALA A 16 -31.26 23.00 -14.65
C ALA A 16 -32.67 22.55 -15.07
N SER A 17 -33.24 23.19 -16.09
CA SER A 17 -34.54 22.84 -16.65
C SER A 17 -34.48 22.73 -18.18
N GLY A 18 -35.50 22.11 -18.78
CA GLY A 18 -35.58 21.95 -20.23
C GLY A 18 -34.41 21.16 -20.83
N PRO A 19 -33.92 21.51 -22.03
CA PRO A 19 -32.85 20.78 -22.71
C PRO A 19 -31.54 20.67 -21.91
N GLN A 20 -31.24 21.68 -21.08
CA GLN A 20 -30.05 21.67 -20.23
C GLN A 20 -30.16 20.64 -19.09
N ALA A 21 -31.38 20.40 -18.58
CA ALA A 21 -31.62 19.34 -17.60
C ALA A 21 -31.41 17.96 -18.22
N LEU A 22 -31.91 17.74 -19.43
CA LEU A 22 -31.74 16.48 -20.16
C LEU A 22 -30.26 16.19 -20.42
N LYS A 23 -29.51 17.19 -20.93
CA LYS A 23 -28.08 17.07 -21.17
C LYS A 23 -27.32 16.68 -19.89
N LYS A 24 -27.66 17.30 -18.76
CA LYS A 24 -27.06 17.00 -17.44
C LYS A 24 -27.29 15.54 -17.01
N ILE A 25 -28.45 14.98 -17.31
CA ILE A 25 -28.78 13.58 -16.99
C ILE A 25 -28.02 12.65 -17.93
N GLN A 26 -28.02 12.93 -19.24
CA GLN A 26 -27.30 12.15 -20.24
C GLN A 26 -25.79 12.10 -19.95
N GLU A 27 -25.18 13.22 -19.57
CA GLU A 27 -23.77 13.27 -19.15
C GLU A 27 -23.50 12.37 -17.93
N ARG A 28 -24.40 12.35 -16.94
CA ARG A 28 -24.29 11.46 -15.78
C ARG A 28 -24.44 9.99 -16.17
N ASP A 29 -25.41 9.67 -17.02
CA ASP A 29 -25.66 8.30 -17.47
C ASP A 29 -24.50 7.78 -18.31
N GLN A 30 -23.90 8.63 -19.15
CA GLN A 30 -22.69 8.31 -19.89
C GLN A 30 -21.53 7.99 -18.94
N GLN A 31 -21.26 8.83 -17.94
CA GLN A 31 -20.22 8.57 -16.93
C GLN A 31 -20.46 7.25 -16.19
N PHE A 32 -21.73 6.95 -15.87
CA PHE A 32 -22.10 5.73 -15.18
C PHE A 32 -21.94 4.49 -16.09
N SER A 33 -22.26 4.62 -17.38
CA SER A 33 -22.06 3.57 -18.38
C SER A 33 -20.59 3.29 -18.63
N GLU A 34 -19.75 4.33 -18.74
CA GLU A 34 -18.30 4.19 -18.86
C GLU A 34 -17.70 3.48 -17.63
N THR A 35 -18.19 3.83 -16.42
CA THR A 35 -17.78 3.15 -15.18
C THR A 35 -18.16 1.66 -15.20
N ALA A 36 -19.36 1.33 -15.68
CA ALA A 36 -19.81 -0.05 -15.83
C ALA A 36 -18.92 -0.85 -16.80
N GLN A 37 -18.49 -0.22 -17.89
CA GLN A 37 -17.55 -0.83 -18.84
C GLN A 37 -16.16 -1.05 -18.22
N ILE A 38 -15.63 -0.07 -17.49
CA ILE A 38 -14.33 -0.19 -16.78
C ILE A 38 -14.38 -1.35 -15.78
N LEU A 39 -15.48 -1.47 -15.03
CA LEU A 39 -15.69 -2.55 -14.07
C LEU A 39 -16.18 -3.85 -14.71
N ASN A 40 -16.33 -3.88 -16.04
CA ASN A 40 -16.83 -5.01 -16.83
C ASN A 40 -18.10 -5.66 -16.24
N THR A 41 -19.07 -4.84 -15.85
CA THR A 41 -20.30 -5.25 -15.16
C THR A 41 -21.53 -4.56 -15.76
N PRO A 42 -22.74 -5.16 -15.66
CA PRO A 42 -23.98 -4.43 -15.95
C PRO A 42 -24.11 -3.16 -15.10
N ILE A 43 -24.76 -2.15 -15.66
CA ILE A 43 -24.87 -0.81 -15.05
C ILE A 43 -25.60 -0.85 -13.70
N GLU A 44 -26.55 -1.76 -13.56
CA GLU A 44 -27.33 -2.01 -12.34
C GLU A 44 -26.46 -2.53 -11.19
N ASN A 45 -25.36 -3.21 -11.53
CA ASN A 45 -24.48 -3.89 -10.59
C ASN A 45 -23.21 -3.10 -10.26
N VAL A 46 -22.99 -1.94 -10.88
CA VAL A 46 -21.80 -1.08 -10.68
C VAL A 46 -21.50 -0.83 -9.21
N LYS A 47 -22.53 -0.50 -8.43
CA LYS A 47 -22.38 -0.27 -6.98
C LYS A 47 -21.87 -1.51 -6.25
N HIS A 48 -22.44 -2.68 -6.55
CA HIS A 48 -22.01 -3.92 -5.92
C HIS A 48 -20.60 -4.29 -6.34
N ALA A 49 -20.28 -4.22 -7.65
CA ALA A 49 -18.96 -4.50 -8.17
C ALA A 49 -17.88 -3.60 -7.53
N ALA A 50 -18.15 -2.30 -7.38
CA ALA A 50 -17.24 -1.37 -6.74
C ALA A 50 -16.94 -1.74 -5.27
N LEU A 51 -17.97 -2.14 -4.51
CA LEU A 51 -17.79 -2.62 -3.12
C LEU A 51 -16.97 -3.90 -3.09
N THR A 52 -17.33 -4.89 -3.91
CA THR A 52 -16.61 -6.17 -3.98
C THR A 52 -15.15 -5.99 -4.33
N ILE A 53 -14.83 -5.18 -5.34
CA ILE A 53 -13.44 -4.93 -5.75
C ILE A 53 -12.66 -4.22 -4.64
N THR A 54 -13.29 -3.31 -3.91
CA THR A 54 -12.64 -2.63 -2.77
C THR A 54 -12.33 -3.63 -1.66
N ASP A 55 -13.29 -4.48 -1.31
CA ASP A 55 -13.11 -5.53 -0.29
C ASP A 55 -12.05 -6.57 -0.72
N GLU A 56 -12.05 -6.96 -1.99
CA GLU A 56 -11.06 -7.87 -2.57
C GLU A 56 -9.66 -7.28 -2.55
N LEU A 57 -9.52 -5.99 -2.90
CA LEU A 57 -8.26 -5.27 -2.84
C LEU A 57 -7.72 -5.20 -1.42
N ASP A 58 -8.56 -4.85 -0.44
CA ASP A 58 -8.19 -4.82 0.97
C ASP A 58 -7.78 -6.20 1.49
N SER A 59 -8.53 -7.24 1.11
CA SER A 59 -8.21 -8.62 1.50
C SER A 59 -6.89 -9.11 0.87
N SER A 60 -6.63 -8.71 -0.38
CA SER A 60 -5.42 -9.08 -1.11
C SER A 60 -4.20 -8.37 -0.53
N ASN A 61 -4.33 -7.08 -0.20
CA ASN A 61 -3.29 -6.32 0.48
C ASN A 61 -2.93 -6.95 1.84
N LYS A 62 -3.94 -7.32 2.65
CA LYS A 62 -3.69 -8.02 3.93
C LYS A 62 -2.96 -9.35 3.75
N LYS A 63 -3.32 -10.13 2.73
CA LYS A 63 -2.63 -11.38 2.40
C LYS A 63 -1.19 -11.14 1.97
N LEU A 64 -0.95 -10.14 1.11
CA LEU A 64 0.39 -9.75 0.67
C LEU A 64 1.26 -9.33 1.85
N THR A 65 0.76 -8.46 2.73
CA THR A 65 1.49 -8.04 3.95
C THR A 65 1.88 -9.25 4.80
N ARG A 66 0.94 -10.18 5.04
CA ARG A 66 1.23 -11.39 5.83
C ARG A 66 2.30 -12.27 5.17
N ILE A 67 2.24 -12.46 3.86
CA ILE A 67 3.24 -13.24 3.13
C ILE A 67 4.62 -12.56 3.22
N LEU A 68 4.68 -11.24 3.05
CA LEU A 68 5.92 -10.48 3.19
C LEU A 68 6.51 -10.61 4.60
N GLU A 69 5.69 -10.56 5.64
CA GLU A 69 6.13 -10.78 7.03
C GLU A 69 6.70 -12.20 7.23
N GLU A 70 6.02 -13.22 6.72
CA GLU A 70 6.47 -14.61 6.81
C GLU A 70 7.78 -14.85 6.05
N VAL A 71 7.90 -14.31 4.82
CA VAL A 71 9.14 -14.37 4.03
C VAL A 71 10.28 -13.63 4.73
N THR A 72 10.01 -12.43 5.25
CA THR A 72 11.00 -11.62 5.97
C THR A 72 11.50 -12.34 7.22
N LYS A 73 10.61 -13.03 7.95
CA LYS A 73 10.99 -13.85 9.10
C LYS A 73 11.94 -14.98 8.69
N ILE A 74 11.62 -15.73 7.63
CA ILE A 74 12.46 -16.83 7.14
C ILE A 74 13.84 -16.32 6.72
N GLU A 75 13.88 -15.20 5.99
CA GLU A 75 15.12 -14.56 5.54
C GLU A 75 15.95 -14.09 6.75
N ALA A 76 15.34 -13.41 7.72
CA ALA A 76 16.02 -12.96 8.95
C ALA A 76 16.64 -14.12 9.74
N GLU A 77 15.89 -15.22 9.92
CA GLU A 77 16.39 -16.43 10.59
C GLU A 77 17.55 -17.07 9.82
N SER A 78 17.48 -17.12 8.49
CA SER A 78 18.54 -17.62 7.62
C SER A 78 19.82 -16.77 7.73
N LEU A 79 19.67 -15.45 7.75
CA LEU A 79 20.78 -14.50 7.88
C LEU A 79 21.43 -14.55 9.25
N LEU A 80 20.65 -14.63 10.33
CA LEU A 80 21.15 -14.79 11.70
C LEU A 80 21.94 -16.08 11.87
N LYS A 81 21.55 -17.17 11.19
CA LYS A 81 22.29 -18.45 11.18
C LYS A 81 23.62 -18.37 10.42
N LYS A 82 23.68 -17.54 9.37
CA LYS A 82 24.88 -17.33 8.53
C LYS A 82 25.75 -16.15 9.02
N ALA A 83 25.34 -15.47 10.08
CA ALA A 83 26.01 -14.28 10.58
C ALA A 83 27.42 -14.62 11.08
N ASN A 84 28.36 -13.71 10.83
CA ASN A 84 29.71 -13.83 11.37
C ASN A 84 29.69 -13.36 12.83
N ALA A 85 30.03 -14.25 13.76
CA ALA A 85 30.17 -13.90 15.17
C ALA A 85 31.51 -13.19 15.39
N ILE A 86 31.46 -11.95 15.88
CA ILE A 86 32.60 -11.18 16.34
C ILE A 86 32.38 -10.95 17.84
N GLU A 87 33.15 -11.67 18.66
CA GLU A 87 32.97 -11.72 20.12
C GLU A 87 31.52 -12.06 20.51
N ASN A 88 30.80 -11.12 21.14
CA ASN A 88 29.41 -11.27 21.57
C ASN A 88 28.41 -10.69 20.56
N THR A 89 28.86 -10.23 19.39
CA THR A 89 28.03 -9.53 18.40
C THR A 89 27.99 -10.30 17.09
N LYS A 90 26.79 -10.42 16.49
CA LYS A 90 26.60 -11.03 15.17
C LYS A 90 26.58 -9.97 14.09
N LEU A 91 27.51 -10.02 13.15
CA LEU A 91 27.58 -9.11 12.03
C LEU A 91 27.03 -9.74 10.75
N ILE A 92 26.07 -9.04 10.13
CA ILE A 92 25.39 -9.46 8.91
C ILE A 92 25.62 -8.41 7.84
N PHE A 93 26.10 -8.83 6.68
CA PHE A 93 26.31 -7.97 5.52
C PHE A 93 25.53 -8.50 4.33
N ILE A 94 24.72 -7.65 3.70
CA ILE A 94 23.81 -8.05 2.62
C ILE A 94 23.80 -6.96 1.56
N GLU A 95 23.84 -7.40 0.31
CA GLU A 95 23.65 -6.55 -0.86
C GLU A 95 22.35 -6.96 -1.56
N LYS A 96 21.51 -5.98 -1.92
CA LYS A 96 20.24 -6.18 -2.62
C LYS A 96 20.09 -5.13 -3.72
N GLU A 97 19.53 -5.53 -4.87
CA GLU A 97 19.36 -4.64 -6.04
C GLU A 97 17.89 -4.36 -6.42
N LYS A 98 16.94 -5.11 -5.83
CA LYS A 98 15.52 -5.11 -6.25
C LYS A 98 14.54 -4.84 -5.12
N TRP A 99 15.06 -4.51 -3.94
CA TRP A 99 14.25 -4.31 -2.76
C TRP A 99 13.87 -2.84 -2.65
N ASP A 100 12.67 -2.57 -2.14
CA ASP A 100 12.30 -1.23 -1.74
C ASP A 100 12.78 -0.90 -0.32
N GLU A 101 12.63 0.38 0.08
CA GLU A 101 13.06 0.83 1.39
C GLU A 101 12.25 0.20 2.53
N GLU A 102 10.96 -0.05 2.33
CA GLU A 102 10.07 -0.62 3.34
C GLU A 102 10.44 -2.07 3.64
N GLU A 103 10.74 -2.86 2.61
CA GLU A 103 11.23 -4.24 2.72
C GLU A 103 12.56 -4.32 3.48
N ILE A 104 13.49 -3.39 3.21
CA ILE A 104 14.78 -3.33 3.92
C ILE A 104 14.58 -2.96 5.40
N VAL A 105 13.74 -1.96 5.67
CA VAL A 105 13.43 -1.54 7.03
C VAL A 105 12.74 -2.67 7.79
N MET A 106 11.83 -3.41 7.14
CA MET A 106 11.17 -4.57 7.73
C MET A 106 12.18 -5.65 8.10
N LEU A 107 13.08 -6.01 7.18
CA LEU A 107 14.12 -7.02 7.42
C LEU A 107 15.10 -6.62 8.51
N GLY A 108 15.66 -5.41 8.45
CA GLY A 108 16.60 -4.91 9.45
C GLY A 108 15.99 -4.77 10.84
N SER A 109 14.75 -4.28 10.91
CA SER A 109 13.99 -4.21 12.16
C SER A 109 13.67 -5.60 12.71
N LYS A 110 13.45 -6.59 11.84
CA LYS A 110 13.20 -7.98 12.26
C LYS A 110 14.45 -8.62 12.84
N ILE A 111 15.58 -8.49 12.16
CA ILE A 111 16.89 -9.01 12.61
C ILE A 111 17.27 -8.43 13.98
N SER A 112 17.19 -7.11 14.13
CA SER A 112 17.52 -6.40 15.38
C SER A 112 16.57 -6.72 16.56
N LYS A 113 15.33 -7.10 16.28
CA LYS A 113 14.37 -7.58 17.30
C LYS A 113 14.62 -9.03 17.70
N ASP A 114 14.98 -9.88 16.74
CA ASP A 114 15.17 -11.31 16.99
C ASP A 114 16.50 -11.59 17.71
N ASP A 115 17.51 -10.72 17.56
CA ASP A 115 18.76 -10.79 18.32
C ASP A 115 19.29 -9.40 18.73
N ALA A 116 19.30 -9.14 20.04
CA ALA A 116 19.77 -7.89 20.64
C ALA A 116 21.25 -7.58 20.37
N HIS A 117 22.07 -8.61 20.09
CA HIS A 117 23.49 -8.44 19.79
C HIS A 117 23.78 -8.50 18.29
N SER A 118 22.78 -8.28 17.44
CA SER A 118 22.98 -8.25 15.99
C SER A 118 23.26 -6.84 15.46
N ILE A 119 24.18 -6.75 14.50
CA ILE A 119 24.40 -5.58 13.66
C ILE A 119 24.22 -6.04 12.21
N SER A 120 23.27 -5.44 11.50
CA SER A 120 23.04 -5.71 10.08
C SER A 120 23.33 -4.48 9.25
N ILE A 121 24.11 -4.67 8.19
CA ILE A 121 24.43 -3.69 7.17
C ILE A 121 23.82 -4.18 5.86
N ILE A 122 22.83 -3.45 5.36
CA ILE A 122 22.11 -3.78 4.13
C ILE A 122 22.42 -2.68 3.12
N ILE A 123 23.06 -3.06 2.01
CA ILE A 123 23.37 -2.17 0.89
C ILE A 123 22.32 -2.37 -0.20
N LEU A 124 21.59 -1.30 -0.49
CA LEU A 124 20.68 -1.24 -1.63
C LEU A 124 21.39 -0.57 -2.81
N ILE A 125 21.61 -1.34 -3.87
CA ILE A 125 22.22 -0.85 -5.10
C ILE A 125 21.12 -0.63 -6.14
N GLY A 126 20.90 0.64 -6.49
CA GLY A 126 20.02 1.04 -7.58
C GLY A 126 20.68 2.14 -8.41
N LYS A 127 19.92 3.18 -8.78
CA LYS A 127 20.49 4.40 -9.38
C LYS A 127 21.48 5.12 -8.45
N THR A 128 21.31 4.94 -7.15
CA THR A 128 22.20 5.40 -6.08
C THR A 128 22.43 4.24 -5.13
N VAL A 129 23.62 4.17 -4.53
CA VAL A 129 23.91 3.22 -3.45
C VAL A 129 23.41 3.81 -2.14
N ARG A 130 22.58 3.06 -1.42
CA ARG A 130 22.10 3.42 -0.08
C ARG A 130 22.48 2.33 0.90
N ILE A 131 22.89 2.73 2.09
CA ILE A 131 23.33 1.81 3.13
C ILE A 131 22.41 2.00 4.32
N PHE A 132 21.78 0.91 4.75
CA PHE A 132 20.95 0.84 5.94
C PHE A 132 21.69 0.05 7.01
N VAL A 133 21.74 0.60 8.22
CA VAL A 133 22.39 -0.04 9.36
C VAL A 133 21.38 -0.18 10.48
N PHE A 134 21.21 -1.40 10.96
CA PHE A 134 20.35 -1.71 12.09
C PHE A 134 21.17 -2.39 13.18
N ALA A 135 21.00 -1.93 14.41
CA ALA A 135 21.62 -2.50 15.59
C ALA A 135 20.53 -2.96 16.56
N GLY A 136 20.72 -4.15 17.12
CA GLY A 136 19.92 -4.65 18.23
C GLY A 136 20.06 -3.75 19.46
N LYS A 137 19.05 -3.78 20.33
CA LYS A 137 19.02 -2.95 21.54
C LYS A 137 19.70 -3.70 22.69
N ASN A 138 20.84 -3.16 23.15
CA ASN A 138 21.51 -3.58 24.40
C ASN A 138 20.69 -3.17 25.63
#